data_AF-A0A936BAP9-F1
#
_entry.id   AF-A0A936BAP9-F1
#
_cell.length_a   1.000
_cell.length_b   1.000
_cell.length_c   1.000
_cell.angle_alpha   90.00
_cell.angle_beta   90.00
_cell.angle_gamma   90.00
#
_symmetry.space_group_name_H-M   'P 1'
#
loop_
_entity.id
_entity.type
_entity.pdbx_description
1 polymer ?
#
loop_
_entity_poly.entity_id
_entity_poly.type
_entity_poly.pdbx_seq_one_letter_code
_entity_poly.pdbx_strand_id
1 'polypeptide(L)' 'MNDLTPKKSSETYYQAYLVRLWRDEASAPWRVTVTYVRTGEQHHFPTIAAYLAFMEERAVRHKLL' A
#
# COMPACT_ATOMS: atom_id res chain seq x y z
N MET A 1 31.35 20.47 21.20
CA MET A 1 30.21 19.64 21.62
C MET A 1 29.29 19.58 20.42
N ASN A 2 29.46 18.55 19.58
CA ASN A 2 28.74 18.46 18.30
C ASN A 2 27.31 18.02 18.59
N ASP A 3 26.38 18.89 18.19
CA ASP A 3 24.95 18.65 18.25
C ASP A 3 24.60 17.51 17.27
N LEU A 4 24.46 16.30 17.82
CA LEU A 4 23.99 15.10 17.13
C LEU A 4 22.46 15.01 17.21
N THR A 5 21.74 16.13 17.16
CA THR A 5 20.30 16.06 16.96
C THR A 5 20.03 15.44 15.59
N PRO A 6 19.31 14.31 15.51
CA PRO A 6 18.88 13.79 14.22
C PRO A 6 18.05 14.89 13.56
N LYS A 7 18.55 15.37 12.41
CA LYS A 7 17.82 16.30 11.55
C LYS A 7 16.43 15.71 11.35
N LYS A 8 15.42 16.35 11.96
CA LYS A 8 14.02 15.93 11.93
C LYS A 8 13.69 15.62 10.47
N SER A 9 13.66 14.34 10.11
CA SER A 9 13.44 13.93 8.73
C SER A 9 12.11 14.53 8.34
N SER A 10 12.13 15.44 7.35
CA SER A 10 10.92 15.94 6.70
C SER A 10 9.96 14.77 6.56
N GLU A 11 8.82 14.84 7.25
CA GLU A 11 7.81 13.77 7.31
C GLU A 11 7.44 13.38 5.89
N THR A 12 8.16 12.42 5.34
CA THR A 12 7.88 11.90 4.02
C THR A 12 6.65 11.06 4.26
N TYR A 13 5.49 11.57 3.82
CA TYR A 13 4.20 10.90 3.88
C TYR A 13 4.21 9.68 2.94
N TYR A 14 5.14 8.74 3.13
CA TYR A 14 5.20 7.54 2.32
C TYR A 14 4.10 6.59 2.80
N GLN A 15 3.29 6.13 1.85
CA GLN A 15 2.31 5.08 2.09
C GLN A 15 2.94 3.75 1.72
N ALA A 16 3.03 2.83 2.69
CA ALA A 16 3.56 1.48 2.48
C ALA A 16 2.46 0.44 2.71
N TYR A 17 2.42 -0.56 1.82
CA TYR A 17 1.40 -1.61 1.82
C TYR A 17 2.05 -2.99 1.76
N LEU A 18 1.51 -3.94 2.50
CA LEU A 18 1.76 -5.37 2.31
C LEU A 18 0.70 -5.92 1.36
N VAL A 19 1.12 -6.58 0.28
CA VAL A 19 0.22 -7.17 -0.72
C VAL A 19 0.36 -8.68 -0.69
N ARG A 20 -0.77 -9.37 -0.51
CA ARG A 20 -0.85 -10.84 -0.63
C ARG A 20 -1.71 -11.18 -1.84
N LEU A 21 -1.10 -11.85 -2.81
CA LEU A 21 -1.80 -12.48 -3.93
C LEU A 21 -1.89 -13.98 -3.69
N TRP A 22 -3.07 -14.54 -3.88
CA TRP A 22 -3.31 -15.96 -3.66
C TRP A 22 -4.47 -16.47 -4.51
N ARG A 23 -4.56 -17.79 -4.68
CA ARG A 23 -5.68 -18.47 -5.31
C ARG A 23 -5.91 -19.79 -4.57
N ASP A 24 -7.16 -20.19 -4.42
CA ASP A 24 -7.54 -21.42 -3.72
C ASP A 24 -7.02 -22.67 -4.44
N GLU A 25 -7.10 -22.68 -5.78
CA GLU A 25 -6.71 -23.79 -6.64
C GLU A 25 -6.09 -23.26 -7.93
N ALA A 26 -5.47 -24.14 -8.72
CA ALA A 26 -4.77 -23.75 -9.95
C ALA A 26 -5.69 -23.05 -10.98
N SER A 27 -6.97 -23.44 -11.04
CA SER A 27 -8.00 -22.87 -11.91
C SER A 27 -8.74 -21.68 -11.29
N ALA A 28 -8.58 -21.42 -9.99
CA ALA A 28 -9.29 -20.36 -9.31
C ALA A 28 -8.73 -18.97 -9.68
N PRO A 29 -9.59 -17.92 -9.70
CA PRO A 29 -9.13 -16.55 -9.88
C PRO A 29 -8.15 -16.11 -8.78
N TRP A 30 -7.19 -15.27 -9.14
CA TRP A 30 -6.31 -14.62 -8.16
C TRP A 30 -7.06 -13.58 -7.35
N ARG A 31 -6.94 -13.69 -6.03
CA ARG A 31 -7.44 -12.75 -5.03
C ARG A 31 -6.30 -11.91 -4.50
N VAL A 32 -6.64 -10.71 -4.03
CA VAL A 32 -5.65 -9.79 -3.45
C VAL A 32 -6.12 -9.33 -2.08
N THR A 33 -5.21 -9.29 -1.11
CA THR A 33 -5.40 -8.57 0.15
C THR A 33 -4.30 -7.56 0.30
N VAL A 34 -4.68 -6.32 0.58
CA VAL A 34 -3.76 -5.20 0.82
C VAL A 34 -3.89 -4.81 2.27
N THR A 35 -2.77 -4.72 2.98
CA THR A 35 -2.71 -4.23 4.35
C THR A 35 -1.90 -2.95 4.41
N TYR A 36 -2.47 -1.88 4.93
CA TYR A 36 -1.73 -0.65 5.17
C TYR A 36 -0.80 -0.83 6.36
N VAL A 37 0.52 -0.68 6.16
CA VAL A 37 1.54 -1.03 7.16
C VAL A 37 1.39 -0.20 8.45
N ARG A 38 0.97 1.06 8.33
CA ARG A 38 0.88 1.98 9.47
C ARG A 38 -0.33 1.71 10.37
N THR A 39 -1.47 1.34 9.81
CA THR A 39 -2.73 1.20 10.57
C THR A 39 -3.19 -0.25 10.72
N GLY A 40 -2.64 -1.16 9.92
CA GLY A 40 -3.14 -2.52 9.81
C GLY A 40 -4.46 -2.64 9.04
N GLU A 41 -5.00 -1.53 8.49
CA GLU A 41 -6.24 -1.54 7.71
C GLU A 41 -6.11 -2.49 6.52
N GLN A 42 -7.11 -3.35 6.32
CA GLN A 42 -7.12 -4.35 5.27
C GLN A 42 -8.21 -4.07 4.23
N HIS A 43 -7.84 -4.25 2.97
CA HIS A 43 -8.78 -4.26 1.85
C HIS A 43 -8.63 -5.58 1.09
N HIS A 44 -9.77 -6.20 0.78
CA HIS A 44 -9.82 -7.45 0.02
C HIS A 44 -10.41 -7.19 -1.36
N PHE A 45 -9.77 -7.73 -2.38
CA PHE A 45 -10.19 -7.60 -3.77
C PHE A 45 -10.42 -8.99 -4.38
N PRO A 46 -11.57 -9.19 -5.05
CA PRO A 46 -11.88 -10.46 -5.69
C PRO A 46 -11.07 -10.70 -6.97
N THR A 47 -10.45 -9.65 -7.53
CA THR A 47 -9.63 -9.72 -8.74
C THR A 47 -8.43 -8.78 -8.64
N ILE A 48 -7.38 -9.07 -9.41
CA ILE A 48 -6.20 -8.18 -9.54
C ILE A 48 -6.60 -6.82 -10.15
N ALA A 49 -7.53 -6.80 -11.11
CA ALA A 49 -7.98 -5.56 -11.74
C ALA A 49 -8.63 -4.59 -10.75
N ALA A 50 -9.47 -5.09 -9.83
CA ALA A 50 -10.08 -4.26 -8.79
C ALA A 50 -9.02 -3.68 -7.82
N TYR A 51 -8.00 -4.47 -7.49
CA TYR A 51 -6.85 -3.99 -6.71
C TYR A 51 -6.08 -2.89 -7.44
N LEU A 52 -5.79 -3.04 -8.73
CA LEU A 52 -5.05 -2.05 -9.52
C LEU A 52 -5.82 -0.72 -9.60
N ALA A 53 -7.12 -0.75 -9.87
CA ALA A 53 -7.96 0.45 -9.85
C ALA A 53 -7.88 1.18 -8.50
N PHE A 54 -7.94 0.45 -7.38
CA PHE A 54 -7.78 1.01 -6.03
C PHE A 54 -6.41 1.67 -5.82
N MET A 55 -5.33 1.11 -6.38
CA MET A 55 -3.98 1.68 -6.28
C MET A 55 -3.81 2.90 -7.18
N GLU A 56 -4.40 2.90 -8.38
CA GLU A 56 -4.39 4.04 -9.30
C GLU A 56 -5.05 5.26 -8.68
N GLU A 57 -6.20 5.10 -8.01
CA GLU A 57 -6.86 6.20 -7.29
C GLU A 57 -5.96 6.85 -6.24
N ARG A 58 -5.12 6.06 -5.56
CA ARG A 58 -4.17 6.54 -4.54
C ARG A 58 -2.90 7.14 -5.15
N ALA A 59 -2.43 6.58 -6.25
CA ALA A 59 -1.27 7.09 -6.97
C ALA A 59 -1.54 8.48 -7.58
N VAL A 60 -2.77 8.72 -8.08
CA VAL A 60 -3.16 10.01 -8.66
C VAL A 60 -3.34 11.09 -7.59
N ARG A 61 -3.88 10.75 -6.40
CA ARG A 61 -4.04 11.71 -5.29
C ARG A 61 -2.73 12.31 -4.77
N HIS A 62 -1.58 11.71 -5.06
CA HIS A 62 -0.26 12.22 -4.65
C HIS A 62 0.43 13.14 -5.69
N LYS A 63 -0.17 13.37 -6.87
CA LYS A 63 0.38 14.28 -7.90
C LYS A 63 -0.09 15.74 -7.79
N LEU A 64 -0.80 16.11 -6.72
CA LEU A 64 -1.42 17.43 -6.55
C LEU A 64 -1.11 18.02 -5.17
N LEU A 65 0.18 18.19 -4.85
CA LEU A 65 0.68 19.14 -3.86
C LEU A 65 2.07 19.62 -4.28
#